data_AF-A0A2A3CHB5-F1
#
_entry.id   AF-A0A2A3CHB5-F1
#
_cell.length_a   1.000
_cell.length_b   1.000
_cell.length_c   1.000
_cell.angle_alpha   90.00
_cell.angle_beta   90.00
_cell.angle_gamma   90.00
#
_symmetry.space_group_name_H-M   'P 1'
#
loop_
_entity.id
_entity.type
_entity.pdbx_description
1 polymer ?
#
loop_
_entity_poly.entity_id
_entity_poly.type
_entity_poly.pdbx_seq_one_letter_code
_entity_poly.pdbx_strand_id
1 'polypeptide(L)'
;MSLSPAFSQTTFSDLPGWDEDDHAAAYAAFRRSAFHVLVKSYRTGSLGVAGDAFAEAYAEARAVSVPDASEARSFFERHFVPMLVAAEDGGPGLVTGFYEPEAEASPVRTDRFSVPLLSRPADLIDIDDGNRPAGMDPYLAFARETPAGLIEYFDRGAIERGALSGRNLEIAWLADKVDAFFIHVQGAARLKLTDGRLCRVTYASKSGQRFTGPGRILSELGEIPLEKVTMQSIRAWFKAHPDRVDEILWRNRSYIFFREAPVEDAALGPIAAAKVPLAPGRSVAVDRLLHTFGTPFHIVAPSLTAFDQKPFRRLMIAQDTGSAITGPARGDLFAGSGDAAGEIAGVVRNAADFYALVPRVLVNGVRR
;
A
#
# COMPACT_ATOMS: atom_id res chain seq x y z
N MET A 1 -10.80 -23.73 -1.54
CA MET A 1 -11.40 -22.85 -0.51
C MET A 1 -12.65 -22.25 -1.13
N SER A 2 -13.80 -22.25 -0.45
CA SER A 2 -15.02 -21.63 -0.98
C SER A 2 -14.92 -20.10 -0.91
N LEU A 3 -15.63 -19.41 -1.81
CA LEU A 3 -15.76 -17.95 -1.75
C LEU A 3 -16.49 -17.55 -0.46
N SER A 4 -16.03 -16.47 0.17
CA SER A 4 -16.63 -15.90 1.38
C SER A 4 -18.07 -15.41 1.12
N PRO A 5 -18.98 -15.50 2.11
CA PRO A 5 -20.31 -14.91 2.04
C PRO A 5 -20.30 -13.37 2.00
N ALA A 6 -19.14 -12.74 2.22
CA ALA A 6 -18.98 -11.30 2.02
C ALA A 6 -19.14 -10.86 0.55
N PHE A 7 -19.09 -11.80 -0.40
CA PHE A 7 -19.29 -11.52 -1.81
C PHE A 7 -20.75 -11.71 -2.22
N SER A 8 -21.32 -10.69 -2.86
CA SER A 8 -22.65 -10.75 -3.50
C SER A 8 -22.49 -10.56 -5.00
N GLN A 9 -22.86 -11.57 -5.79
CA GLN A 9 -22.72 -11.54 -7.25
C GLN A 9 -23.57 -10.42 -7.88
N THR A 10 -23.02 -9.74 -8.88
CA THR A 10 -23.70 -8.74 -9.70
C THR A 10 -23.34 -8.93 -11.19
N THR A 11 -23.68 -7.97 -12.06
CA THR A 11 -23.38 -7.99 -13.50
C THR A 11 -22.63 -6.73 -13.92
N PHE A 12 -21.82 -6.80 -14.98
CA PHE A 12 -21.08 -5.63 -15.47
C PHE A 12 -21.99 -4.46 -15.87
N SER A 13 -23.22 -4.72 -16.33
CA SER A 13 -24.21 -3.68 -16.61
C SER A 13 -24.72 -2.95 -15.36
N ASP A 14 -24.60 -3.57 -14.18
CA ASP A 14 -24.99 -2.97 -12.90
C ASP A 14 -23.85 -2.17 -12.26
N LEU A 15 -22.62 -2.22 -12.81
CA LEU A 15 -21.45 -1.53 -12.26
C LEU A 15 -21.48 -0.05 -12.66
N PRO A 16 -21.61 0.90 -11.72
CA PRO A 16 -21.64 2.32 -12.06
C PRO A 16 -20.37 2.77 -12.78
N GLY A 17 -20.53 3.35 -13.97
CA GLY A 17 -19.42 3.88 -14.78
C GLY A 17 -18.52 2.83 -15.42
N TRP A 18 -18.92 1.55 -15.44
CA TRP A 18 -18.13 0.49 -16.10
C TRP A 18 -17.79 0.86 -17.54
N ASP A 19 -18.79 1.15 -18.37
CA ASP A 19 -18.59 1.47 -19.80
C ASP A 19 -17.77 2.75 -20.07
N GLU A 20 -17.59 3.61 -19.06
CA GLU A 20 -16.89 4.89 -19.16
C GLU A 20 -15.40 4.78 -18.77
N ASP A 21 -14.97 3.66 -18.17
CA ASP A 21 -13.60 3.51 -17.67
C ASP A 21 -12.58 3.19 -18.78
N ASP A 22 -11.35 3.64 -18.58
CA ASP A 22 -10.19 3.23 -19.38
C ASP A 22 -9.65 1.88 -18.89
N HIS A 23 -10.24 0.83 -19.46
CA HIS A 23 -9.86 -0.56 -19.17
C HIS A 23 -8.46 -0.93 -19.67
N ALA A 24 -7.93 -0.22 -20.68
CA ALA A 24 -6.59 -0.49 -21.19
C ALA A 24 -5.53 -0.16 -20.12
N ALA A 25 -5.72 0.94 -19.38
CA ALA A 25 -4.85 1.27 -18.24
C ALA A 25 -4.95 0.25 -17.10
N ALA A 26 -6.16 -0.25 -16.78
CA ALA A 26 -6.34 -1.31 -15.79
C ALA A 26 -5.69 -2.65 -16.24
N TYR A 27 -5.83 -3.00 -17.52
CA TYR A 27 -5.21 -4.16 -18.13
C TYR A 27 -3.68 -4.09 -18.07
N ALA A 28 -3.09 -2.93 -18.39
CA ALA A 28 -1.65 -2.73 -18.29
C ALA A 28 -1.13 -2.96 -16.87
N ALA A 29 -1.88 -2.51 -15.85
CA ALA A 29 -1.57 -2.80 -14.44
C ALA A 29 -1.70 -4.30 -14.12
N PHE A 30 -2.79 -4.94 -14.54
CA PHE A 30 -3.05 -6.37 -14.31
C PHE A 30 -1.97 -7.25 -14.96
N ARG A 31 -1.55 -6.89 -16.17
CA ARG A 31 -0.51 -7.59 -16.93
C ARG A 31 0.82 -7.66 -16.18
N ARG A 32 1.19 -6.63 -15.40
CA ARG A 32 2.41 -6.68 -14.57
C ARG A 32 2.34 -7.82 -13.55
N SER A 33 1.19 -7.98 -12.90
CA SER A 33 0.93 -9.11 -11.99
C SER A 33 0.99 -10.45 -12.74
N ALA A 34 0.46 -10.51 -13.96
CA ALA A 34 0.47 -11.71 -14.80
C ALA A 34 1.89 -12.22 -15.15
N PHE A 35 2.87 -11.32 -15.28
CA PHE A 35 4.28 -11.69 -15.45
C PHE A 35 4.93 -12.09 -14.14
N HIS A 36 4.65 -11.38 -13.04
CA HIS A 36 5.29 -11.67 -11.74
C HIS A 36 4.96 -13.07 -11.22
N VAL A 37 3.74 -13.55 -11.41
CA VAL A 37 3.32 -14.88 -10.89
C VAL A 37 4.15 -16.05 -11.43
N LEU A 38 4.91 -15.87 -12.52
CA LEU A 38 5.86 -16.87 -13.01
C LEU A 38 7.08 -17.03 -12.09
N VAL A 39 7.41 -16.01 -11.30
CA VAL A 39 8.49 -16.05 -10.29
C VAL A 39 7.95 -16.60 -8.98
N LYS A 40 6.80 -16.08 -8.51
CA LYS A 40 6.16 -16.52 -7.27
C LYS A 40 4.65 -16.27 -7.31
N SER A 41 3.87 -17.30 -7.03
CA SER A 41 2.42 -17.18 -6.90
C SER A 41 2.01 -16.32 -5.71
N TYR A 42 0.91 -15.59 -5.85
CA TYR A 42 0.31 -14.85 -4.74
C TYR A 42 -0.38 -15.78 -3.75
N ARG A 43 -0.26 -15.46 -2.46
CA ARG A 43 -0.97 -16.15 -1.38
C ARG A 43 -2.47 -15.90 -1.53
N THR A 44 -3.26 -16.95 -1.44
CA THR A 44 -4.72 -16.86 -1.37
C THR A 44 -5.15 -16.21 -0.06
N GLY A 45 -5.87 -15.08 -0.16
CA GLY A 45 -6.52 -14.43 0.97
C GLY A 45 -7.71 -15.23 1.50
N SER A 46 -8.10 -14.99 2.76
CA SER A 46 -9.15 -15.75 3.45
C SER A 46 -10.55 -15.57 2.86
N LEU A 47 -10.77 -14.58 1.99
CA LEU A 47 -12.03 -14.44 1.25
C LEU A 47 -12.21 -15.49 0.14
N GLY A 48 -11.17 -16.28 -0.17
CA GLY A 48 -11.29 -17.49 -0.99
C GLY A 48 -11.10 -17.27 -2.49
N VAL A 49 -10.72 -16.07 -2.94
CA VAL A 49 -10.33 -15.82 -4.34
C VAL A 49 -8.95 -16.43 -4.59
N ALA A 50 -8.92 -17.68 -5.02
CA ALA A 50 -7.67 -18.44 -5.14
C ALA A 50 -6.74 -17.87 -6.23
N GLY A 51 -5.44 -17.73 -5.92
CA GLY A 51 -4.48 -17.11 -6.84
C GLY A 51 -4.23 -17.91 -8.13
N ASP A 52 -4.35 -19.23 -8.07
CA ASP A 52 -4.25 -20.14 -9.22
C ASP A 52 -5.44 -20.04 -10.18
N ALA A 53 -6.61 -19.59 -9.70
CA ALA A 53 -7.79 -19.39 -10.53
C ALA A 53 -7.63 -18.29 -11.59
N PHE A 54 -6.60 -17.43 -11.48
CA PHE A 54 -6.26 -16.42 -12.48
C PHE A 54 -5.45 -16.97 -13.66
N ALA A 55 -5.10 -18.26 -13.69
CA ALA A 55 -4.15 -18.84 -14.65
C ALA A 55 -4.49 -18.52 -16.12
N GLU A 56 -5.75 -18.70 -16.54
CA GLU A 56 -6.19 -18.44 -17.92
C GLU A 56 -6.12 -16.94 -18.26
N ALA A 57 -6.66 -16.08 -17.40
CA ALA A 57 -6.61 -14.63 -17.56
C ALA A 57 -5.17 -14.12 -17.63
N TYR A 58 -4.28 -14.64 -16.79
CA TYR A 58 -2.86 -14.29 -16.82
C TYR A 58 -2.14 -14.82 -18.07
N ALA A 59 -2.51 -15.99 -18.59
CA ALA A 59 -1.95 -16.50 -19.83
C ALA A 59 -2.29 -15.59 -21.02
N GLU A 60 -3.56 -15.20 -21.17
CA GLU A 60 -3.97 -14.26 -22.20
C GLU A 60 -3.33 -12.87 -22.02
N ALA A 61 -3.27 -12.37 -20.78
CA ALA A 61 -2.64 -11.08 -20.46
C ALA A 61 -1.15 -11.02 -20.83
N ARG A 62 -0.44 -12.16 -20.76
CA ARG A 62 0.95 -12.23 -21.20
C ARG A 62 1.09 -12.26 -22.72
N ALA A 63 0.17 -12.93 -23.41
CA ALA A 63 0.19 -13.12 -24.86
C ALA A 63 -0.17 -11.85 -25.65
N VAL A 64 -1.09 -11.03 -25.15
CA VAL A 64 -1.54 -9.80 -25.80
C VAL A 64 -0.87 -8.58 -25.15
N SER A 65 -0.13 -7.79 -25.93
CA SER A 65 0.74 -6.73 -25.38
C SER A 65 0.03 -5.40 -25.15
N VAL A 66 -0.91 -5.02 -26.02
CA VAL A 66 -1.57 -3.71 -26.01
C VAL A 66 -3.00 -3.84 -26.58
N PRO A 67 -3.99 -4.25 -25.77
CA PRO A 67 -5.37 -4.19 -26.20
C PRO A 67 -5.85 -2.74 -26.26
N ASP A 68 -6.78 -2.44 -27.16
CA ASP A 68 -7.56 -1.20 -27.06
C ASP A 68 -8.53 -1.26 -25.87
N ALA A 69 -9.23 -0.15 -25.58
CA ALA A 69 -10.14 -0.08 -24.44
C ALA A 69 -11.30 -1.09 -24.53
N SER A 70 -11.79 -1.40 -25.74
CA SER A 70 -12.89 -2.36 -25.96
C SER A 70 -12.40 -3.79 -25.77
N GLU A 71 -11.22 -4.12 -26.31
CA GLU A 71 -10.57 -5.42 -26.13
C GLU A 71 -10.22 -5.69 -24.66
N ALA A 72 -9.69 -4.68 -23.97
CA ALA A 72 -9.35 -4.74 -22.55
C ALA A 72 -10.59 -4.92 -21.67
N ARG A 73 -11.66 -4.17 -21.95
CA ARG A 73 -12.96 -4.36 -21.28
C ARG A 73 -13.48 -5.78 -21.50
N SER A 74 -13.52 -6.22 -22.75
CA SER A 74 -13.98 -7.55 -23.12
C SER A 74 -13.15 -8.65 -22.45
N PHE A 75 -11.85 -8.44 -22.26
CA PHE A 75 -10.99 -9.35 -21.49
C PHE A 75 -11.51 -9.54 -20.06
N PHE A 76 -11.78 -8.45 -19.33
CA PHE A 76 -12.29 -8.56 -17.98
C PHE A 76 -13.69 -9.20 -17.94
N GLU A 77 -14.55 -8.84 -18.89
CA GLU A 77 -15.90 -9.40 -18.99
C GLU A 77 -15.91 -10.90 -19.29
N ARG A 78 -14.96 -11.41 -20.08
CA ARG A 78 -14.83 -12.84 -20.37
C ARG A 78 -14.34 -13.64 -19.17
N HIS A 79 -13.28 -13.17 -18.52
CA HIS A 79 -12.56 -13.93 -17.49
C HIS A 79 -13.17 -13.87 -16.09
N PHE A 80 -13.94 -12.82 -15.78
CA PHE A 80 -14.36 -12.55 -14.42
C PHE A 80 -15.87 -12.38 -14.27
N VAL A 81 -16.32 -12.49 -13.03
CA VAL A 81 -17.68 -12.18 -12.57
C VAL A 81 -17.55 -11.11 -11.48
N PRO A 82 -18.23 -9.95 -11.62
CA PRO A 82 -18.17 -8.93 -10.59
C PRO A 82 -18.97 -9.35 -9.36
N MET A 83 -18.40 -9.12 -8.18
CA MET A 83 -19.02 -9.38 -6.88
C MET A 83 -18.84 -8.17 -5.97
N LEU A 84 -19.96 -7.61 -5.49
CA LEU A 84 -19.97 -6.59 -4.46
C LEU A 84 -19.39 -7.16 -3.17
N VAL A 85 -18.48 -6.42 -2.54
CA VAL A 85 -17.83 -6.80 -1.28
C VAL A 85 -18.51 -6.08 -0.13
N ALA A 86 -19.15 -6.82 0.78
CA ALA A 86 -19.74 -6.26 1.98
C ALA A 86 -18.65 -5.79 2.97
N ALA A 87 -18.85 -4.61 3.57
CA ALA A 87 -18.08 -4.17 4.73
C ALA A 87 -18.47 -4.98 5.98
N GLU A 88 -17.57 -5.08 6.96
CA GLU A 88 -17.81 -5.82 8.21
C GLU A 88 -18.98 -5.26 9.04
N ASP A 89 -19.18 -3.95 8.99
CA ASP A 89 -20.22 -3.23 9.73
C ASP A 89 -21.53 -3.07 8.94
N GLY A 90 -21.60 -3.62 7.73
CA GLY A 90 -22.73 -3.46 6.80
C GLY A 90 -22.86 -2.06 6.19
N GLY A 91 -21.94 -1.15 6.49
CA GLY A 91 -21.86 0.17 5.87
C GLY A 91 -21.18 0.16 4.50
N PRO A 92 -20.98 1.34 3.88
CA PRO A 92 -20.13 1.43 2.70
C PRO A 92 -18.66 1.13 3.06
N GLY A 93 -17.90 0.69 2.08
CA GLY A 93 -16.44 0.59 2.22
C GLY A 93 -15.78 1.97 2.35
N LEU A 94 -14.47 1.96 2.59
CA LEU A 94 -13.67 3.19 2.76
C LEU A 94 -12.41 3.16 1.91
N VAL A 95 -12.24 4.22 1.11
CA VAL A 95 -10.98 4.51 0.42
C VAL A 95 -10.23 5.68 1.06
N THR A 96 -8.91 5.53 1.14
CA THR A 96 -7.94 6.60 1.40
C THR A 96 -7.00 6.71 0.21
N GLY A 97 -6.06 7.65 0.22
CA GLY A 97 -5.05 7.81 -0.83
C GLY A 97 -3.63 7.75 -0.31
N PHE A 98 -2.74 7.19 -1.10
CA PHE A 98 -1.29 7.17 -0.85
C PHE A 98 -0.52 7.48 -2.13
N TYR A 99 0.75 7.86 -2.00
CA TYR A 99 1.59 8.29 -3.12
C TYR A 99 3.07 7.99 -2.84
N GLU A 100 3.91 8.11 -3.85
CA GLU A 100 5.35 8.07 -3.69
C GLU A 100 5.91 9.50 -3.57
N PRO A 101 6.33 9.95 -2.37
CA PRO A 101 6.88 11.28 -2.17
C PRO A 101 8.21 11.47 -2.90
N GLU A 102 8.48 12.71 -3.28
CA GLU A 102 9.79 13.17 -3.71
C GLU A 102 10.45 13.96 -2.56
N ALA A 103 11.70 13.66 -2.24
CA ALA A 103 12.41 14.36 -1.18
C ALA A 103 13.88 14.64 -1.55
N GLU A 104 14.39 15.79 -1.12
CA GLU A 104 15.83 16.06 -1.15
C GLU A 104 16.53 15.24 -0.07
N ALA A 105 17.63 14.58 -0.42
CA ALA A 105 18.41 13.80 0.54
C ALA A 105 19.91 13.88 0.25
N SER A 106 20.75 13.53 1.22
CA SER A 106 22.20 13.47 1.08
C SER A 106 22.69 12.04 1.25
N PRO A 107 23.65 11.56 0.43
CA PRO A 107 24.27 10.24 0.65
C PRO A 107 25.14 10.21 1.90
N VAL A 108 25.53 11.37 2.44
CA VAL A 108 26.35 11.51 3.65
C VAL A 108 25.67 12.40 4.67
N ARG A 109 25.90 12.14 5.96
CA ARG A 109 25.38 12.97 7.04
C ARG A 109 26.03 14.37 6.99
N THR A 110 25.22 15.41 7.13
CA THR A 110 25.68 16.80 7.27
C THR A 110 24.87 17.50 8.37
N ASP A 111 25.19 18.76 8.68
CA ASP A 111 24.41 19.56 9.63
C ASP A 111 22.96 19.74 9.16
N ARG A 112 22.75 19.91 7.84
CA ARG A 112 21.41 20.01 7.24
C ARG A 112 20.73 18.65 7.11
N PHE A 113 21.44 17.64 6.62
CA PHE A 113 20.90 16.30 6.34
C PHE A 113 21.33 15.32 7.44
N SER A 114 20.50 15.21 8.48
CA SER A 114 20.85 14.52 9.73
C SER A 114 19.84 13.45 10.16
N VAL A 115 18.76 13.23 9.41
CA VAL A 115 17.75 12.21 9.68
C VAL A 115 17.93 11.01 8.74
N PRO A 116 18.31 9.81 9.23
CA PRO A 116 18.63 8.70 8.34
C PRO A 116 17.38 7.95 7.86
N LEU A 117 17.41 7.50 6.60
CA LEU A 117 16.61 6.37 6.12
C LEU A 117 17.45 5.10 6.24
N LEU A 118 16.94 4.11 6.98
CA LEU A 118 17.71 2.92 7.34
C LEU A 118 17.37 1.73 6.45
N SER A 119 18.41 0.94 6.12
CA SER A 119 18.29 -0.38 5.51
C SER A 119 17.92 -1.44 6.54
N ARG A 120 17.46 -2.62 6.06
CA ARG A 120 17.08 -3.75 6.91
C ARG A 120 18.29 -4.22 7.75
N PRO A 121 18.22 -4.19 9.09
CA PRO A 121 19.26 -4.74 9.95
C PRO A 121 19.38 -6.26 9.82
N ALA A 122 20.60 -6.80 9.92
CA ALA A 122 20.84 -8.24 9.81
C ALA A 122 20.22 -9.08 10.95
N ASP A 123 20.07 -8.49 12.13
CA ASP A 123 19.44 -9.10 13.31
C ASP A 123 17.91 -9.02 13.29
N LEU A 124 17.29 -8.47 12.23
CA LEU A 124 15.83 -8.44 12.06
C LEU A 124 15.38 -9.70 11.30
N ILE A 125 14.83 -10.65 12.03
CA ILE A 125 14.42 -11.97 11.53
C ILE A 125 12.91 -11.98 11.24
N ASP A 126 12.52 -12.59 10.11
CA ASP A 126 11.11 -12.86 9.78
C ASP A 126 10.53 -13.91 10.73
N ILE A 127 9.33 -13.66 11.28
CA ILE A 127 8.64 -14.57 12.20
C ILE A 127 7.46 -15.25 11.53
N ASP A 128 7.40 -16.57 11.69
CA ASP A 128 6.28 -17.42 11.32
C ASP A 128 5.97 -18.44 12.43
N ASP A 129 5.01 -19.34 12.20
CA ASP A 129 4.60 -20.32 13.21
C ASP A 129 5.70 -21.35 13.55
N GLY A 130 6.74 -21.48 12.72
CA GLY A 130 7.86 -22.40 12.91
C GLY A 130 8.96 -21.87 13.83
N ASN A 131 9.13 -20.54 13.93
CA ASN A 131 10.19 -19.93 14.74
C ASN A 131 9.70 -18.97 15.84
N ARG A 132 8.40 -18.69 15.93
CA ARG A 132 7.83 -17.76 16.91
C ARG A 132 8.07 -18.22 18.36
N PRO A 133 8.70 -17.40 19.21
CA PRO A 133 8.82 -17.68 20.64
C PRO A 133 7.46 -17.75 21.33
N ALA A 134 7.34 -18.63 22.34
CA ALA A 134 6.16 -18.71 23.17
C ALA A 134 5.85 -17.35 23.83
N GLY A 135 4.60 -16.90 23.70
CA GLY A 135 4.14 -15.62 24.27
C GLY A 135 4.41 -14.38 23.40
N MET A 136 5.08 -14.51 22.25
CA MET A 136 5.22 -13.40 21.31
C MET A 136 3.87 -13.12 20.61
N ASP A 137 3.47 -11.85 20.55
CA ASP A 137 2.23 -11.42 19.88
C ASP A 137 2.16 -12.01 18.45
N PRO A 138 1.14 -12.81 18.11
CA PRO A 138 0.95 -13.39 16.77
C PRO A 138 0.96 -12.37 15.63
N TYR A 139 0.66 -11.10 15.91
CA TYR A 139 0.75 -10.02 14.93
C TYR A 139 2.18 -9.73 14.46
N LEU A 140 3.18 -9.93 15.33
CA LEU A 140 4.56 -9.63 15.01
C LEU A 140 5.05 -10.61 13.93
N ALA A 141 5.42 -10.06 12.79
CA ALA A 141 6.03 -10.79 11.67
C ALA A 141 7.56 -10.62 11.65
N PHE A 142 8.13 -9.90 12.62
CA PHE A 142 9.55 -9.64 12.74
C PHE A 142 9.98 -9.65 14.21
N ALA A 143 11.20 -10.12 14.46
CA ALA A 143 11.82 -10.12 15.78
C ALA A 143 13.31 -9.77 15.67
N ARG A 144 13.91 -9.37 16.80
CA ARG A 144 15.35 -9.19 16.93
C ARG A 144 15.99 -10.49 17.38
N GLU A 145 17.02 -10.92 16.66
CA GLU A 145 17.91 -11.98 17.11
C GLU A 145 18.86 -11.49 18.20
N THR A 146 18.94 -12.24 19.29
CA THR A 146 19.89 -12.02 20.38
C THR A 146 20.49 -13.34 20.83
N PRO A 147 21.61 -13.34 21.58
CA PRO A 147 22.16 -14.57 22.16
C PRO A 147 21.19 -15.34 23.07
N ALA A 148 20.17 -14.66 23.62
CA ALA A 148 19.14 -15.27 24.45
C ALA A 148 17.90 -15.75 23.67
N GLY A 149 17.90 -15.60 22.33
CA GLY A 149 16.79 -15.94 21.45
C GLY A 149 16.13 -14.73 20.79
N LEU A 150 15.00 -14.97 20.15
CA LEU A 150 14.24 -13.96 19.42
C LEU A 150 13.37 -13.14 20.38
N ILE A 151 13.45 -11.82 20.30
CA ILE A 151 12.64 -10.89 21.10
C ILE A 151 12.01 -9.81 20.22
N GLU A 152 11.08 -9.01 20.75
CA GLU A 152 10.54 -7.87 20.01
C GLU A 152 11.66 -6.90 19.58
N TYR A 153 11.58 -6.38 18.35
CA TYR A 153 12.58 -5.43 17.84
C TYR A 153 12.49 -4.07 18.54
N PHE A 154 13.50 -3.23 18.35
CA PHE A 154 13.45 -1.82 18.78
C PHE A 154 12.25 -1.11 18.13
N ASP A 155 11.54 -0.30 18.91
CA ASP A 155 10.50 0.57 18.37
C ASP A 155 11.09 1.87 17.79
N ARG A 156 10.24 2.65 17.12
CA ARG A 156 10.61 3.95 16.53
C ARG A 156 11.38 4.85 17.48
N GLY A 157 10.88 5.03 18.71
CA GLY A 157 11.52 5.92 19.68
C GLY A 157 12.93 5.45 20.04
N ALA A 158 13.12 4.14 20.25
CA ALA A 158 14.44 3.58 20.51
C ALA A 158 15.38 3.75 19.29
N ILE A 159 14.88 3.50 18.08
CA ILE A 159 15.66 3.63 16.83
C ILE A 159 16.08 5.08 16.60
N GLU A 160 15.16 6.04 16.71
CA GLU A 160 15.42 7.47 16.49
C GLU A 160 16.30 8.09 17.60
N ARG A 161 16.37 7.46 18.78
CA ARG A 161 17.35 7.78 19.84
C ARG A 161 18.70 7.07 19.68
N GLY A 162 18.91 6.34 18.58
CA GLY A 162 20.22 5.81 18.22
C GLY A 162 20.46 4.35 18.59
N ALA A 163 19.42 3.54 18.82
CA ALA A 163 19.58 2.10 19.07
C ALA A 163 20.28 1.33 17.93
N LEU A 164 20.32 1.93 16.72
CA LEU A 164 20.98 1.37 15.54
C LEU A 164 22.20 2.17 15.06
N SER A 165 22.64 3.17 15.83
CA SER A 165 23.79 4.02 15.47
C SER A 165 25.08 3.21 15.33
N GLY A 166 25.91 3.58 14.35
CA GLY A 166 27.23 2.95 14.14
C GLY A 166 27.18 1.57 13.49
N ARG A 167 26.02 1.16 12.96
CA ARG A 167 25.84 -0.11 12.26
C ARG A 167 25.95 -0.01 10.73
N ASN A 168 26.24 1.18 10.19
CA ASN A 168 26.33 1.47 8.75
C ASN A 168 25.08 1.01 7.98
N LEU A 169 23.91 1.38 8.48
CA LEU A 169 22.62 1.02 7.90
C LEU A 169 22.00 2.14 7.07
N GLU A 170 22.57 3.34 7.12
CA GLU A 170 22.01 4.55 6.54
C GLU A 170 22.14 4.53 5.00
N ILE A 171 20.98 4.57 4.32
CA ILE A 171 20.88 4.63 2.86
C ILE A 171 21.06 6.08 2.37
N ALA A 172 20.38 7.00 3.06
CA ALA A 172 20.41 8.42 2.76
C ALA A 172 19.99 9.21 4.01
N TRP A 173 20.30 10.50 4.01
CA TRP A 173 19.98 11.42 5.10
C TRP A 173 19.04 12.51 4.60
N LEU A 174 17.91 12.67 5.26
CA LEU A 174 16.92 13.73 5.05
C LEU A 174 17.18 14.91 5.99
N ALA A 175 16.63 16.07 5.62
CA ALA A 175 16.74 17.27 6.43
C ALA A 175 15.71 17.34 7.56
N ASP A 176 14.54 16.72 7.38
CA ASP A 176 13.39 16.85 8.26
C ASP A 176 12.84 15.49 8.71
N LYS A 177 12.52 15.39 10.01
CA LYS A 177 12.00 14.16 10.63
C LYS A 177 10.55 13.88 10.22
N VAL A 178 9.75 14.92 9.99
CA VAL A 178 8.36 14.78 9.58
C VAL A 178 8.31 14.21 8.16
N ASP A 179 9.15 14.68 7.24
CA ASP A 179 9.31 14.10 5.91
C ASP A 179 9.76 12.65 5.95
N ALA A 180 10.78 12.31 6.75
CA ALA A 180 11.20 10.94 6.95
C ALA A 180 10.06 10.05 7.49
N PHE A 181 9.26 10.58 8.42
CA PHE A 181 8.09 9.89 8.94
C PHE A 181 7.03 9.65 7.86
N PHE A 182 6.68 10.66 7.06
CA PHE A 182 5.73 10.48 5.97
C PHE A 182 6.26 9.49 4.92
N ILE A 183 7.55 9.49 4.61
CA ILE A 183 8.17 8.45 3.77
C ILE A 183 7.97 7.05 4.37
N HIS A 184 8.11 6.88 5.69
CA HIS A 184 7.75 5.62 6.36
C HIS A 184 6.27 5.25 6.20
N VAL A 185 5.35 6.23 6.31
CA VAL A 185 3.91 5.99 6.14
C VAL A 185 3.58 5.54 4.72
N GLN A 186 4.18 6.18 3.72
CA GLN A 186 3.99 5.86 2.30
C GLN A 186 4.70 4.56 1.88
N GLY A 187 5.75 4.17 2.60
CA GLY A 187 6.50 2.93 2.33
C GLY A 187 7.49 3.00 1.18
N ALA A 188 7.59 4.14 0.50
CA ALA A 188 8.55 4.40 -0.57
C ALA A 188 8.80 5.91 -0.75
N ALA A 189 9.87 6.27 -1.45
CA ALA A 189 10.14 7.63 -1.89
C ALA A 189 11.10 7.66 -3.08
N ARG A 190 11.03 8.73 -3.87
CA ARG A 190 12.09 9.14 -4.80
C ARG A 190 12.97 10.19 -4.11
N LEU A 191 14.26 9.93 -4.06
CA LEU A 191 15.27 10.77 -3.46
C LEU A 191 16.02 11.53 -4.54
N LYS A 192 15.97 12.86 -4.46
CA LYS A 192 16.83 13.78 -5.21
C LYS A 192 18.10 13.98 -4.39
N LEU A 193 19.15 13.22 -4.70
CA LEU A 193 20.38 13.26 -3.92
C LEU A 193 21.19 14.54 -4.21
N THR A 194 21.86 15.06 -3.19
CA THR A 194 22.71 16.26 -3.30
C THR A 194 23.89 16.11 -4.27
N ASP A 195 24.23 14.89 -4.67
CA ASP A 195 25.24 14.57 -5.69
C ASP A 195 24.66 14.51 -7.13
N GLY A 196 23.38 14.83 -7.30
CA GLY A 196 22.67 14.85 -8.59
C GLY A 196 22.05 13.51 -8.99
N ARG A 197 22.27 12.43 -8.23
CA ARG A 197 21.63 11.13 -8.50
C ARG A 197 20.15 11.16 -8.12
N LEU A 198 19.36 10.40 -8.86
CA LEU A 198 18.00 10.02 -8.49
C LEU A 198 18.02 8.57 -8.02
N CYS A 199 17.51 8.33 -6.82
CA CYS A 199 17.36 6.99 -6.26
C CYS A 199 15.94 6.79 -5.78
N ARG A 200 15.41 5.57 -5.84
CA ARG A 200 14.15 5.21 -5.19
C ARG A 200 14.46 4.35 -3.99
N VAL A 201 13.81 4.64 -2.88
CA VAL A 201 13.76 3.75 -1.73
C VAL A 201 12.39 3.11 -1.67
N THR A 202 12.34 1.82 -1.39
CA THR A 202 11.08 1.07 -1.21
C THR A 202 11.17 0.17 0.02
N TYR A 203 10.03 -0.13 0.61
CA TYR A 203 9.88 -1.01 1.75
C TYR A 203 10.71 -2.31 1.60
N ALA A 204 11.54 -2.59 2.60
CA ALA A 204 12.25 -3.85 2.76
C ALA A 204 11.65 -4.67 3.91
N SER A 205 11.43 -4.04 5.06
CA SER A 205 10.86 -4.66 6.26
C SER A 205 10.33 -3.59 7.22
N LYS A 206 9.75 -4.02 8.35
CA LYS A 206 9.40 -3.14 9.47
C LYS A 206 9.91 -3.72 10.78
N SER A 207 10.02 -2.87 11.81
CA SER A 207 10.41 -3.27 13.17
C SER A 207 9.43 -4.27 13.82
N GLY A 208 8.22 -4.40 13.29
CA GLY A 208 7.21 -5.38 13.70
C GLY A 208 6.00 -4.76 14.39
N GLN A 209 6.20 -3.69 15.17
CA GLN A 209 5.13 -3.05 15.94
C GLN A 209 3.99 -2.52 15.07
N ARG A 210 2.81 -2.40 15.70
CA ARG A 210 1.60 -1.82 15.10
C ARG A 210 1.83 -0.36 14.73
N PHE A 211 1.22 0.04 13.62
CA PHE A 211 1.20 1.41 13.16
C PHE A 211 0.15 2.22 13.92
N THR A 212 0.53 3.43 14.35
CA THR A 212 -0.40 4.43 14.89
C THR A 212 -0.24 5.73 14.12
N GLY A 213 -1.30 6.20 13.47
CA GLY A 213 -1.24 7.41 12.65
C GLY A 213 -1.19 8.70 13.51
N PRO A 214 -0.37 9.70 13.15
CA PRO A 214 -0.25 10.96 13.91
C PRO A 214 -1.56 11.73 13.98
N GLY A 215 -2.40 11.66 12.94
CA GLY A 215 -3.71 12.31 12.93
C GLY A 215 -4.66 11.81 14.03
N ARG A 216 -4.65 10.50 14.31
CA ARG A 216 -5.44 9.92 15.41
C ARG A 216 -4.94 10.43 16.76
N ILE A 217 -3.62 10.41 16.97
CA ILE A 217 -2.98 10.86 18.21
C ILE A 217 -3.30 12.33 18.49
N LEU A 218 -3.12 13.20 17.49
CA LEU A 218 -3.41 14.63 17.60
C LEU A 218 -4.89 14.88 17.90
N SER A 219 -5.80 14.09 17.31
CA SER A 219 -7.22 14.20 17.59
C SER A 219 -7.59 13.74 19.00
N GLU A 220 -7.05 12.62 19.47
CA GLU A 220 -7.25 12.12 20.84
C GLU A 220 -6.72 13.10 21.89
N LEU A 221 -5.68 13.86 21.57
CA LEU A 221 -5.13 14.92 22.43
C LEU A 221 -5.91 16.25 22.35
N GLY A 222 -6.89 16.37 21.45
CA GLY A 222 -7.66 17.61 21.25
C GLY A 222 -6.94 18.69 20.44
N GLU A 223 -5.81 18.37 19.81
CA GLU A 223 -4.99 19.30 19.03
C GLU A 223 -5.59 19.61 17.65
N ILE A 224 -6.20 18.59 17.02
CA ILE A 224 -6.88 18.71 15.73
C ILE A 224 -8.21 17.94 15.79
N PRO A 225 -9.37 18.59 15.57
CA PRO A 225 -10.65 17.89 15.49
C PRO A 225 -10.63 16.80 14.40
N LEU A 226 -11.23 15.63 14.68
CA LEU A 226 -11.12 14.43 13.84
C LEU A 226 -11.54 14.66 12.38
N GLU A 227 -12.55 15.50 12.19
CA GLU A 227 -13.10 15.90 10.89
C GLU A 227 -12.18 16.84 10.10
N LYS A 228 -11.19 17.45 10.76
CA LYS A 228 -10.17 18.32 10.15
C LYS A 228 -8.81 17.64 9.99
N VAL A 229 -8.69 16.38 10.37
CA VAL A 229 -7.45 15.61 10.23
C VAL A 229 -7.20 15.29 8.75
N THR A 230 -6.20 15.95 8.17
CA THR A 230 -5.67 15.72 6.83
C THR A 230 -4.14 15.70 6.88
N MET A 231 -3.47 15.23 5.83
CA MET A 231 -2.00 15.27 5.78
C MET A 231 -1.49 16.71 5.95
N GLN A 232 -2.15 17.67 5.32
CA GLN A 232 -1.79 19.09 5.35
C GLN A 232 -1.97 19.69 6.75
N SER A 233 -3.08 19.40 7.44
CA SER A 233 -3.29 19.93 8.80
C SER A 233 -2.32 19.34 9.81
N ILE A 234 -1.96 18.05 9.67
CA ILE A 234 -0.93 17.40 10.48
C ILE A 234 0.44 18.05 10.26
N ARG A 235 0.85 18.24 9.00
CA ARG A 235 2.13 18.90 8.66
C ARG A 235 2.18 20.34 9.17
N ALA A 236 1.09 21.09 9.05
CA ALA A 236 0.99 22.44 9.59
C ALA A 236 1.15 22.46 11.12
N TRP A 237 0.53 21.50 11.83
CA TRP A 237 0.67 21.39 13.28
C TRP A 237 2.10 21.12 13.72
N PHE A 238 2.82 20.20 13.05
CA PHE A 238 4.23 19.93 13.35
C PHE A 238 5.13 21.13 13.13
N LYS A 239 4.89 21.90 12.06
CA LYS A 239 5.64 23.13 11.79
C LYS A 239 5.43 24.18 12.88
N ALA A 240 4.23 24.23 13.48
CA ALA A 240 3.91 25.15 14.56
C ALA A 240 4.44 24.69 15.95
N HIS A 241 4.69 23.39 16.13
CA HIS A 241 5.10 22.78 17.41
C HIS A 241 6.36 21.90 17.25
N PRO A 242 7.51 22.48 16.86
CA PRO A 242 8.73 21.71 16.60
C PRO A 242 9.26 20.96 17.84
N ASP A 243 8.98 21.46 19.03
CA ASP A 243 9.34 20.88 20.33
C ASP A 243 8.56 19.61 20.68
N ARG A 244 7.39 19.40 20.05
CA ARG A 244 6.50 18.27 20.31
C ARG A 244 6.48 17.23 19.19
N VAL A 245 7.33 17.39 18.16
CA VAL A 245 7.41 16.44 17.04
C VAL A 245 7.70 15.03 17.55
N ASP A 246 8.76 14.85 18.35
CA ASP A 246 9.16 13.54 18.85
C ASP A 246 8.09 12.91 19.78
N GLU A 247 7.38 13.73 20.58
CA GLU A 247 6.26 13.30 21.44
C GLU A 247 5.20 12.55 20.62
N ILE A 248 4.79 13.13 19.49
CA ILE A 248 3.73 12.59 18.64
C ILE A 248 4.26 11.47 17.75
N LEU A 249 5.41 11.64 17.09
CA LEU A 249 5.93 10.65 16.15
C LEU A 249 6.25 9.34 16.86
N TRP A 250 6.81 9.35 18.07
CA TRP A 250 7.18 8.14 18.81
C TRP A 250 6.00 7.32 19.34
N ARG A 251 4.79 7.87 19.36
CA ARG A 251 3.55 7.10 19.61
C ARG A 251 3.29 6.07 18.51
N ASN A 252 3.79 6.32 17.29
CA ASN A 252 3.88 5.30 16.27
C ASN A 252 5.11 4.41 16.53
N ARG A 253 4.92 3.30 17.26
CA ARG A 253 6.03 2.37 17.56
C ARG A 253 6.61 1.70 16.31
N SER A 254 5.87 1.65 15.21
CA SER A 254 6.32 1.03 13.95
C SER A 254 7.40 1.88 13.26
N TYR A 255 8.50 1.24 12.85
CA TYR A 255 9.56 1.83 12.04
C TYR A 255 9.75 1.01 10.75
N ILE A 256 9.98 1.68 9.62
CA ILE A 256 10.11 1.03 8.31
C ILE A 256 11.57 1.07 7.87
N PHE A 257 12.07 -0.07 7.42
CA PHE A 257 13.39 -0.19 6.81
C PHE A 257 13.22 -0.30 5.30
N PHE A 258 14.14 0.31 4.57
CA PHE A 258 14.10 0.40 3.12
C PHE A 258 15.19 -0.41 2.46
N ARG A 259 15.10 -0.47 1.14
CA ARG A 259 16.18 -0.84 0.23
C ARG A 259 16.16 0.11 -0.96
N GLU A 260 17.32 0.31 -1.56
CA GLU A 260 17.42 1.04 -2.81
C GLU A 260 16.79 0.23 -3.96
N ALA A 261 16.25 0.96 -4.92
CA ALA A 261 15.76 0.46 -6.19
C ALA A 261 16.01 1.53 -7.27
N PRO A 262 16.29 1.12 -8.52
CA PRO A 262 16.35 2.05 -9.63
C PRO A 262 14.97 2.64 -9.95
N VAL A 263 14.95 3.86 -10.50
CA VAL A 263 13.77 4.45 -11.14
C VAL A 263 13.82 4.07 -12.62
N GLU A 264 13.37 2.86 -12.97
CA GLU A 264 13.40 2.38 -14.36
C GLU A 264 12.37 3.08 -15.25
N ASP A 265 11.15 3.24 -14.74
CA ASP A 265 10.06 3.97 -15.40
C ASP A 265 9.51 5.05 -14.46
N ALA A 266 9.71 6.31 -14.84
CA ALA A 266 9.28 7.47 -14.07
C ALA A 266 7.75 7.65 -14.06
N ALA A 267 7.02 7.05 -14.99
CA ALA A 267 5.55 7.07 -15.01
C ALA A 267 4.94 6.05 -14.02
N LEU A 268 5.74 5.11 -13.51
CA LEU A 268 5.31 4.10 -12.56
C LEU A 268 5.79 4.42 -11.14
N GLY A 269 5.01 3.92 -10.18
CA GLY A 269 5.31 3.96 -8.77
C GLY A 269 6.36 2.92 -8.36
N PRO A 270 6.60 2.79 -7.05
CA PRO A 270 7.55 1.85 -6.50
C PRO A 270 7.10 0.40 -6.71
N ILE A 271 8.05 -0.54 -6.64
CA ILE A 271 7.72 -1.96 -6.44
C ILE A 271 7.21 -2.12 -5.01
N ALA A 272 6.00 -2.65 -4.86
CA ALA A 272 5.32 -2.71 -3.57
C ALA A 272 5.08 -4.17 -3.08
N ALA A 273 4.02 -4.42 -2.30
CA ALA A 273 3.80 -5.73 -1.69
C ALA A 273 3.62 -6.87 -2.71
N ALA A 274 2.93 -6.62 -3.83
CA ALA A 274 2.73 -7.60 -4.91
C ALA A 274 3.94 -7.76 -5.85
N LYS A 275 5.09 -7.15 -5.52
CA LYS A 275 6.37 -7.27 -6.24
C LYS A 275 6.33 -6.82 -7.71
N VAL A 276 5.42 -5.90 -8.01
CA VAL A 276 5.31 -5.22 -9.29
C VAL A 276 5.28 -3.71 -9.08
N PRO A 277 5.73 -2.90 -10.06
CA PRO A 277 5.57 -1.45 -10.00
C PRO A 277 4.09 -1.04 -9.96
N LEU A 278 3.77 -0.08 -9.09
CA LEU A 278 2.42 0.47 -9.00
C LEU A 278 2.11 1.40 -10.17
N ALA A 279 0.85 1.42 -10.58
CA ALA A 279 0.32 2.26 -11.65
C ALA A 279 -0.56 3.37 -11.05
N PRO A 280 -0.22 4.66 -11.27
CA PRO A 280 -1.01 5.79 -10.77
C PRO A 280 -2.50 5.65 -11.16
N GLY A 281 -3.40 5.77 -10.20
CA GLY A 281 -4.85 5.66 -10.40
C GLY A 281 -5.34 4.27 -10.82
N ARG A 282 -4.49 3.24 -10.83
CA ARG A 282 -4.81 1.87 -11.26
C ARG A 282 -4.34 0.78 -10.30
N SER A 283 -3.49 1.11 -9.32
CA SER A 283 -3.13 0.19 -8.23
C SER A 283 -3.83 0.58 -6.93
N VAL A 284 -4.31 -0.42 -6.20
CA VAL A 284 -4.92 -0.25 -4.88
C VAL A 284 -4.21 -1.12 -3.85
N ALA A 285 -4.02 -0.57 -2.66
CA ALA A 285 -3.59 -1.33 -1.49
C ALA A 285 -4.82 -1.93 -0.81
N VAL A 286 -4.75 -3.21 -0.42
CA VAL A 286 -5.85 -3.95 0.21
C VAL A 286 -5.38 -4.69 1.46
N ASP A 287 -6.32 -5.21 2.25
CA ASP A 287 -6.00 -6.14 3.34
C ASP A 287 -5.49 -7.47 2.75
N ARG A 288 -4.19 -7.71 2.88
CA ARG A 288 -3.51 -8.91 2.34
C ARG A 288 -3.91 -10.23 3.03
N LEU A 289 -4.54 -10.18 4.20
CA LEU A 289 -5.02 -11.38 4.88
C LEU A 289 -6.34 -11.84 4.29
N LEU A 290 -7.17 -10.90 3.83
CA LEU A 290 -8.48 -11.13 3.25
C LEU A 290 -8.43 -11.33 1.74
N HIS A 291 -7.70 -10.45 1.05
CA HIS A 291 -7.66 -10.38 -0.41
C HIS A 291 -6.40 -11.00 -1.01
N THR A 292 -6.54 -11.54 -2.22
CA THR A 292 -5.43 -12.06 -3.03
C THR A 292 -4.90 -10.96 -3.93
N PHE A 293 -3.59 -10.71 -3.93
CA PHE A 293 -2.99 -9.76 -4.87
C PHE A 293 -3.23 -10.16 -6.33
N GLY A 294 -3.32 -9.16 -7.20
CA GLY A 294 -3.69 -9.30 -8.61
C GLY A 294 -5.20 -9.26 -8.87
N THR A 295 -6.03 -9.38 -7.83
CA THR A 295 -7.50 -9.25 -7.96
C THR A 295 -7.86 -7.85 -8.47
N PRO A 296 -8.62 -7.73 -9.57
CA PRO A 296 -9.19 -6.45 -10.00
C PRO A 296 -10.37 -6.04 -9.12
N PHE A 297 -10.45 -4.76 -8.79
CA PHE A 297 -11.56 -4.13 -8.07
C PHE A 297 -12.06 -2.94 -8.85
N HIS A 298 -13.33 -2.96 -9.26
CA HIS A 298 -14.00 -1.73 -9.68
C HIS A 298 -14.42 -0.98 -8.43
N ILE A 299 -13.86 0.21 -8.23
CA ILE A 299 -14.09 1.03 -7.04
C ILE A 299 -14.98 2.21 -7.44
N VAL A 300 -16.09 2.37 -6.72
CA VAL A 300 -17.06 3.45 -6.93
C VAL A 300 -17.10 4.33 -5.69
N ALA A 301 -16.58 5.55 -5.81
CA ALA A 301 -16.55 6.54 -4.73
C ALA A 301 -17.08 7.89 -5.27
N PRO A 302 -18.41 8.11 -5.31
CA PRO A 302 -18.98 9.24 -6.04
C PRO A 302 -18.58 10.63 -5.52
N SER A 303 -18.27 10.73 -4.22
CA SER A 303 -17.81 11.97 -3.58
C SER A 303 -16.32 12.26 -3.77
N LEU A 304 -15.56 11.31 -4.30
CA LEU A 304 -14.14 11.50 -4.59
C LEU A 304 -13.99 12.08 -6.00
N THR A 305 -13.50 13.31 -6.11
CA THR A 305 -13.26 14.01 -7.38
C THR A 305 -11.81 14.46 -7.59
N ALA A 306 -10.93 14.19 -6.62
CA ALA A 306 -9.57 14.73 -6.61
C ALA A 306 -8.67 14.27 -7.79
N PHE A 307 -8.96 13.12 -8.41
CA PHE A 307 -8.13 12.56 -9.47
C PHE A 307 -8.28 13.28 -10.82
N ASP A 308 -9.50 13.60 -11.23
CA ASP A 308 -9.82 14.12 -12.58
C ASP A 308 -11.02 15.07 -12.60
N GLN A 309 -11.43 15.59 -11.44
CA GLN A 309 -12.62 16.43 -11.25
C GLN A 309 -13.94 15.73 -11.64
N LYS A 310 -13.96 14.40 -11.72
CA LYS A 310 -15.16 13.58 -11.93
C LYS A 310 -15.33 12.59 -10.78
N PRO A 311 -16.56 12.08 -10.54
CA PRO A 311 -16.78 11.01 -9.57
C PRO A 311 -15.89 9.80 -9.84
N PHE A 312 -15.18 9.32 -8.82
CA PHE A 312 -14.25 8.21 -8.96
C PHE A 312 -14.98 6.88 -9.21
N ARG A 313 -14.76 6.30 -10.41
CA ARG A 313 -15.31 5.02 -10.85
C ARG A 313 -14.26 4.33 -11.71
N ARG A 314 -13.43 3.48 -11.12
CA ARG A 314 -12.27 2.93 -11.84
C ARG A 314 -12.02 1.48 -11.47
N LEU A 315 -11.68 0.68 -12.48
CA LEU A 315 -11.07 -0.62 -12.30
C LEU A 315 -9.60 -0.46 -11.90
N MET A 316 -9.25 -1.04 -10.76
CA MET A 316 -7.93 -1.00 -10.15
C MET A 316 -7.47 -2.42 -9.79
N ILE A 317 -6.17 -2.62 -9.62
CA ILE A 317 -5.58 -3.94 -9.33
C ILE A 317 -4.99 -3.93 -7.92
N ALA A 318 -5.34 -4.92 -7.11
CA ALA A 318 -4.77 -5.12 -5.78
C ALA A 318 -3.28 -5.47 -5.89
N GLN A 319 -2.40 -4.48 -5.71
CA GLN A 319 -0.95 -4.64 -5.91
C GLN A 319 -0.13 -4.22 -4.70
N ASP A 320 -0.79 -3.74 -3.65
CA ASP A 320 -0.12 -3.35 -2.42
C ASP A 320 -0.93 -3.66 -1.17
N THR A 321 -0.35 -3.40 0.00
CA THR A 321 -1.01 -3.54 1.30
C THR A 321 -0.41 -2.55 2.30
N GLY A 322 -1.17 -2.17 3.32
CA GLY A 322 -0.72 -1.27 4.37
C GLY A 322 -1.20 -1.72 5.74
N SER A 323 -0.45 -1.39 6.79
CA SER A 323 -0.81 -1.79 8.16
C SER A 323 -2.12 -1.15 8.66
N ALA A 324 -2.55 -0.05 8.04
CA ALA A 324 -3.82 0.63 8.32
C ALA A 324 -4.97 0.23 7.36
N ILE A 325 -4.70 -0.68 6.42
CA ILE A 325 -5.65 -1.13 5.40
C ILE A 325 -6.17 -2.48 5.84
N THR A 326 -7.18 -2.45 6.72
CA THR A 326 -7.77 -3.63 7.35
C THR A 326 -9.26 -3.71 7.02
N GLY A 327 -9.73 -4.90 6.68
CA GLY A 327 -11.14 -5.16 6.39
C GLY A 327 -11.45 -5.40 4.91
N PRO A 328 -12.60 -6.03 4.60
CA PRO A 328 -12.92 -6.53 3.27
C PRO A 328 -13.23 -5.42 2.25
N ALA A 329 -13.87 -4.33 2.68
CA ALA A 329 -14.18 -3.18 1.82
C ALA A 329 -13.34 -1.95 2.20
N ARG A 330 -12.02 -2.15 2.35
CA ARG A 330 -11.06 -1.09 2.71
C ARG A 330 -9.92 -1.06 1.70
N GLY A 331 -9.61 0.12 1.16
CA GLY A 331 -8.53 0.26 0.18
C GLY A 331 -7.78 1.59 0.24
N ASP A 332 -6.52 1.59 -0.18
CA ASP A 332 -5.71 2.80 -0.35
C ASP A 332 -5.38 3.01 -1.83
N LEU A 333 -5.81 4.12 -2.41
CA LEU A 333 -5.68 4.39 -3.84
C LEU A 333 -4.30 5.00 -4.12
N PHE A 334 -3.51 4.37 -4.98
CA PHE A 334 -2.21 4.92 -5.37
C PHE A 334 -2.40 6.09 -6.33
N ALA A 335 -2.11 7.32 -5.88
CA ALA A 335 -2.29 8.54 -6.67
C ALA A 335 -1.16 8.77 -7.69
N GLY A 336 0.04 8.22 -7.46
CA GLY A 336 1.22 8.42 -8.29
C GLY A 336 2.42 8.86 -7.48
N SER A 337 3.31 9.65 -8.10
CA SER A 337 4.56 10.10 -7.48
C SER A 337 4.71 11.62 -7.53
N GLY A 338 5.38 12.19 -6.53
CA GLY A 338 5.63 13.63 -6.40
C GLY A 338 4.46 14.44 -5.83
N ASP A 339 4.65 15.76 -5.78
CA ASP A 339 3.77 16.67 -5.02
C ASP A 339 2.32 16.67 -5.51
N ALA A 340 2.10 16.64 -6.83
CA ALA A 340 0.76 16.59 -7.40
C ALA A 340 -0.02 15.34 -6.95
N ALA A 341 0.65 14.18 -6.90
CA ALA A 341 0.06 12.96 -6.37
C ALA A 341 -0.17 13.05 -4.85
N GLY A 342 0.71 13.74 -4.13
CA GLY A 342 0.55 14.02 -2.70
C GLY A 342 -0.67 14.86 -2.36
N GLU A 343 -0.98 15.89 -3.16
CA GLU A 343 -2.20 16.70 -2.98
C GLU A 343 -3.48 15.89 -3.23
N ILE A 344 -3.48 15.03 -4.25
CA ILE A 344 -4.60 14.11 -4.51
C ILE A 344 -4.77 13.14 -3.33
N ALA A 345 -3.69 12.45 -2.95
CA ALA A 345 -3.72 11.45 -1.88
C ALA A 345 -4.14 12.04 -0.53
N GLY A 346 -3.65 13.24 -0.20
CA GLY A 346 -3.85 13.88 1.10
C GLY A 346 -5.29 14.25 1.44
N VAL A 347 -6.18 14.33 0.44
CA VAL A 347 -7.60 14.66 0.62
C VAL A 347 -8.53 13.46 0.45
N VAL A 348 -8.02 12.29 0.03
CA VAL A 348 -8.85 11.10 -0.19
C VAL A 348 -9.22 10.48 1.17
N ARG A 349 -10.52 10.55 1.48
CA ARG A 349 -11.15 9.88 2.61
C ARG A 349 -12.64 9.78 2.30
N ASN A 350 -13.02 8.76 1.55
CA ASN A 350 -14.34 8.69 0.93
C ASN A 350 -14.97 7.32 1.15
N ALA A 351 -16.28 7.33 1.42
CA ALA A 351 -17.09 6.12 1.32
C ALA A 351 -17.03 5.58 -0.12
N ALA A 352 -16.94 4.27 -0.27
CA ALA A 352 -16.81 3.62 -1.57
C ALA A 352 -17.39 2.21 -1.60
N ASP A 353 -17.96 1.84 -2.74
CA ASP A 353 -18.33 0.46 -3.03
C ASP A 353 -17.18 -0.25 -3.75
N PHE A 354 -16.94 -1.50 -3.34
CA PHE A 354 -15.90 -2.36 -3.89
C PHE A 354 -16.56 -3.52 -4.64
N TYR A 355 -16.28 -3.62 -5.94
CA TYR A 355 -16.71 -4.76 -6.76
C TYR A 355 -15.48 -5.56 -7.17
N ALA A 356 -15.25 -6.69 -6.50
CA ALA A 356 -14.16 -7.61 -6.86
C ALA A 356 -14.51 -8.35 -8.15
N LEU A 357 -13.59 -8.38 -9.11
CA LEU A 357 -13.70 -9.23 -10.29
C LEU A 357 -13.14 -10.62 -9.97
N VAL A 358 -14.04 -11.56 -9.66
CA VAL A 358 -13.69 -12.92 -9.26
C VAL A 358 -13.54 -13.81 -10.50
N PRO A 359 -12.45 -14.61 -10.63
CA PRO A 359 -12.29 -15.52 -11.75
C PRO A 359 -13.51 -16.43 -11.94
N ARG A 360 -14.02 -16.50 -13.17
CA ARG A 360 -15.28 -17.22 -13.49
C ARG A 360 -15.25 -18.69 -13.06
N VAL A 361 -14.08 -19.32 -13.10
CA VAL A 361 -13.88 -20.72 -12.69
C VAL A 361 -14.27 -20.97 -11.23
N LEU A 362 -14.13 -19.98 -10.34
CA LEU A 362 -14.51 -20.09 -8.93
C LEU A 362 -16.01 -19.96 -8.70
N VAL A 363 -16.73 -19.31 -9.62
CA VAL A 363 -18.19 -19.13 -9.55
C VAL A 363 -18.91 -20.34 -10.15
N ASN A 364 -18.41 -20.83 -11.30
CA ASN A 364 -19.01 -21.95 -12.01
C ASN A 364 -18.72 -23.30 -11.34
N GLY A 365 -17.65 -23.42 -10.55
CA GLY A 365 -17.30 -24.63 -9.79
C GLY A 365 -18.23 -24.95 -8.61
N VAL A 366 -19.15 -24.05 -8.24
CA VAL A 366 -20.11 -24.22 -7.12
C VAL A 366 -21.38 -24.99 -7.55
N ARG A 367 -21.52 -25.34 -8.84
CA ARG A 367 -22.68 -26.09 -9.38
C ARG A 367 -22.41 -27.57 -9.68
N ARG A 368 -21.54 -28.25 -8.95
CA ARG A 368 -21.36 -29.71 -9.08
C ARG A 368 -21.61 -30.44 -7.77
#